data_AF-A0A3A0CFR0-F1
#
_entry.id   AF-A0A3A0CFR0-F1
#
_cell.length_a   1.000
_cell.length_b   1.000
_cell.length_c   1.000
_cell.angle_alpha   90.00
_cell.angle_beta   90.00
_cell.angle_gamma   90.00
#
_symmetry.space_group_name_H-M   'P 1'
#
loop_
_entity.id
_entity.type
_entity.pdbx_description
1 polymer ?
#
loop_
_entity_poly.entity_id
_entity_poly.type
_entity_poly.pdbx_seq_one_letter_code
_entity_poly.pdbx_strand_id
1 'polypeptide(L)'
;MRLRLSWDAAVAAPPLRRPRRPKFGRAAWRPPAYQECRASGAIIPAPVEVASARALESAPRGGSARSREARPHAAVPLPRHLSTAMLDTIAIDIGSRYVGLCRWDGATLIADKVERPDAGRGTASAPGGGDALDLIRREWSAWHARLSPGRAYQVVIRIESEDIQGASVRDLFASLGVRWVRVVTGPAARRAVPALVRWAIERERHRDSLGGEGSVASYNAARDGAAGGGASSEEMAATHAFIEAGAVRWHAGLMDARGQIRAERHGPLSELGAGSDAWAKGLADATGPSGAAVPALVAVGGRGPALACAVAAALGLRRVAVPDYAGTAGAVGLLLADIGMEQREPFGDAAPDVRQLRKGFGRLMDQACRAVTLEGYDLDDTVCERFAVMSGPAGAPVEVSCEVLRDEAQLVERFRKGGGADAAGGPVVREIGLRVTITTNKPPLPPRRWEGLDEDRPLAGPAELRQPDTTIVVPYGWHARRIDGGVRIVRDG
;
A
#
# COMPACT_ATOMS: atom_id res chain seq x y z
N MET A 1 -2.31 -67.66 2.75
CA MET A 1 -3.57 -66.88 2.89
C MET A 1 -3.19 -65.43 3.16
N ARG A 2 -3.02 -64.64 2.09
CA ARG A 2 -2.63 -63.22 2.11
C ARG A 2 -3.73 -62.46 1.37
N LEU A 3 -4.45 -61.58 2.05
CA LEU A 3 -5.46 -60.72 1.45
C LEU A 3 -4.79 -59.40 1.02
N ARG A 4 -4.67 -59.21 -0.30
CA ARG A 4 -4.49 -57.90 -0.94
C ARG A 4 -5.87 -57.26 -1.06
N LEU A 5 -6.00 -56.02 -0.62
CA LEU A 5 -7.09 -55.14 -1.04
C LEU A 5 -6.47 -53.92 -1.72
N SER A 6 -6.64 -53.87 -3.04
CA SER A 6 -6.43 -52.69 -3.87
C SER A 6 -7.63 -51.76 -3.73
N TRP A 7 -7.39 -50.47 -3.56
CA TRP A 7 -8.41 -49.43 -3.67
C TRP A 7 -7.96 -48.43 -4.73
N ASP A 8 -8.32 -48.72 -5.98
CA ASP A 8 -8.43 -47.71 -7.04
C ASP A 8 -9.90 -47.28 -7.08
N ALA A 9 -10.17 -46.09 -6.56
CA ALA A 9 -11.39 -45.35 -6.85
C ALA A 9 -11.09 -43.86 -6.73
N ALA A 10 -10.82 -43.24 -7.87
CA ALA A 10 -10.77 -41.80 -8.03
C ALA A 10 -12.17 -41.22 -7.74
N VAL A 11 -12.39 -40.78 -6.50
CA VAL A 11 -13.52 -39.91 -6.15
C VAL A 11 -13.07 -38.48 -6.41
N ALA A 12 -13.62 -37.87 -7.46
CA ALA A 12 -13.46 -36.45 -7.72
C ALA A 12 -13.92 -35.66 -6.47
N ALA A 13 -12.98 -34.97 -5.84
CA ALA A 13 -13.28 -34.09 -4.72
C ALA A 13 -14.23 -32.98 -5.22
N PRO A 14 -15.38 -32.75 -4.57
CA PRO A 14 -16.23 -31.61 -4.90
C PRO A 14 -15.44 -30.31 -4.67
N PRO A 15 -15.67 -29.26 -5.48
CA PRO A 15 -14.96 -28.00 -5.32
C PRO A 15 -15.17 -27.47 -3.89
N LEU A 16 -14.05 -27.24 -3.19
CA LEU A 16 -14.01 -26.60 -1.89
C LEU A 16 -14.75 -25.26 -1.97
N ARG A 17 -15.98 -25.22 -1.43
CA ARG A 17 -16.71 -23.97 -1.22
C ARG A 17 -15.91 -23.13 -0.22
N ARG A 18 -15.38 -22.00 -0.67
CA ARG A 18 -14.73 -21.00 0.19
C ARG A 18 -15.62 -20.70 1.41
N PRO A 19 -15.07 -20.65 2.64
CA PRO A 19 -15.82 -20.12 3.77
C PRO A 19 -16.23 -18.68 3.46
N ARG A 20 -17.53 -18.39 3.59
CA ARG A 20 -18.05 -17.04 3.42
C ARG A 20 -17.47 -16.15 4.53
N ARG A 21 -16.62 -15.20 4.16
CA ARG A 21 -16.26 -14.06 5.01
C ARG A 21 -17.53 -13.38 5.54
N PRO A 22 -17.51 -12.69 6.69
CA PRO A 22 -18.59 -11.78 7.08
C PRO A 22 -18.64 -10.64 6.04
N LYS A 23 -19.32 -10.92 4.93
CA LYS A 23 -19.77 -9.90 3.96
C LYS A 23 -20.71 -8.97 4.69
N PHE A 24 -20.85 -7.73 4.19
CA PHE A 24 -21.94 -6.80 4.54
C PHE A 24 -23.14 -7.57 5.08
N GLY A 25 -23.30 -7.58 6.40
CA GLY A 25 -24.38 -8.30 7.03
C GLY A 25 -25.67 -7.63 6.59
N ARG A 26 -26.29 -8.12 5.51
CA ARG A 26 -27.62 -7.68 5.05
C ARG A 26 -28.68 -7.72 6.16
N ALA A 27 -28.38 -8.37 7.29
CA ALA A 27 -29.28 -8.55 8.42
C ALA A 27 -29.15 -7.50 9.55
N ALA A 28 -28.14 -6.61 9.59
CA ALA A 28 -27.96 -5.71 10.75
C ALA A 28 -28.13 -4.20 10.46
N TRP A 29 -28.23 -3.79 9.20
CA TRP A 29 -28.52 -2.40 8.85
C TRP A 29 -29.31 -2.34 7.54
N ARG A 30 -30.61 -2.01 7.65
CA ARG A 30 -31.40 -1.53 6.52
C ARG A 30 -31.36 0.00 6.57
N PRO A 31 -30.83 0.71 5.55
CA PRO A 31 -31.04 2.15 5.47
C PRO A 31 -32.55 2.44 5.39
N PRO A 32 -33.03 3.58 5.90
CA PRO A 32 -34.40 4.02 5.64
C PRO A 32 -34.62 4.05 4.13
N ALA A 33 -35.75 3.49 3.69
CA ALA A 33 -36.06 3.27 2.29
C ALA A 33 -35.92 4.56 1.46
N TYR A 34 -35.24 4.43 0.32
CA TYR A 34 -35.12 5.39 -0.77
C TYR A 34 -36.47 5.54 -1.54
N GLN A 35 -37.60 5.65 -0.83
CA GLN A 35 -38.95 5.66 -1.41
C GLN A 35 -39.71 7.00 -1.29
N GLU A 36 -39.18 8.03 -0.63
CA GLU A 36 -39.93 9.28 -0.41
C GLU A 36 -39.42 10.54 -1.14
N CYS A 37 -38.55 10.42 -2.14
CA CYS A 37 -38.23 11.55 -3.03
C CYS A 37 -39.08 11.61 -4.32
N ARG A 38 -40.32 11.11 -4.30
CA ARG A 38 -41.29 11.29 -5.41
C ARG A 38 -42.44 12.26 -5.10
N ALA A 39 -42.45 12.91 -3.94
CA ALA A 39 -43.55 13.77 -3.50
C ALA A 39 -43.28 15.29 -3.54
N SER A 40 -42.22 15.76 -4.20
CA SER A 40 -42.05 17.19 -4.50
C SER A 40 -41.83 17.38 -5.99
N GLY A 41 -42.89 17.80 -6.69
CA GLY A 41 -42.93 18.02 -8.13
C GLY A 41 -42.03 19.17 -8.60
N ALA A 42 -40.72 18.93 -8.66
CA ALA A 42 -39.78 19.76 -9.39
C ALA A 42 -39.53 19.14 -10.77
N ILE A 43 -39.98 19.84 -11.80
CA ILE A 43 -39.83 19.51 -13.21
C ILE A 43 -38.34 19.50 -13.55
N ILE A 44 -37.80 18.35 -13.93
CA ILE A 44 -36.49 18.23 -14.59
C ILE A 44 -36.76 18.21 -16.10
N PRO A 45 -36.19 19.11 -16.92
CA PRO A 45 -36.38 19.04 -18.36
C PRO A 45 -35.69 17.81 -18.92
N ALA A 46 -36.37 17.13 -19.85
CA ALA A 46 -35.87 15.95 -20.55
C ALA A 46 -34.52 16.24 -21.26
N PRO A 47 -33.62 15.26 -21.37
CA PRO A 47 -32.41 15.42 -22.15
C PRO A 47 -32.75 15.55 -23.65
N VAL A 48 -32.20 16.60 -24.26
CA VAL A 48 -32.21 16.84 -25.70
C VAL A 48 -31.42 15.72 -26.38
N GLU A 49 -32.08 14.99 -27.29
CA GLU A 49 -31.40 14.10 -28.25
C GLU A 49 -30.51 14.93 -29.16
N VAL A 50 -29.22 14.59 -29.24
CA VAL A 50 -28.34 15.10 -30.30
C VAL A 50 -28.07 13.97 -31.27
N ALA A 51 -28.59 14.17 -32.48
CA ALA A 51 -28.43 13.31 -33.63
C ALA A 51 -26.97 13.22 -34.11
N SER A 52 -26.69 12.07 -34.70
CA SER A 52 -25.47 11.62 -35.35
C SER A 52 -24.95 12.53 -36.48
N ALA A 53 -23.63 12.47 -36.66
CA ALA A 53 -22.79 13.27 -37.56
C ALA A 53 -23.07 13.12 -39.07
N ARG A 54 -22.83 14.22 -39.83
CA ARG A 54 -22.02 14.21 -41.07
C ARG A 54 -21.70 15.60 -41.63
N ALA A 55 -20.49 15.66 -42.21
CA ALA A 55 -19.98 16.49 -43.31
C ALA A 55 -19.39 17.90 -43.08
N LEU A 56 -18.14 18.01 -43.57
CA LEU A 56 -17.32 19.18 -43.88
C LEU A 56 -18.03 20.21 -44.79
N GLU A 57 -17.75 21.52 -44.63
CA GLU A 57 -16.81 22.33 -45.46
C GLU A 57 -16.98 23.86 -45.26
N SER A 58 -15.85 24.58 -45.30
CA SER A 58 -15.64 26.02 -45.63
C SER A 58 -15.91 27.15 -44.59
N ALA A 59 -14.98 28.14 -44.61
CA ALA A 59 -14.69 29.25 -43.67
C ALA A 59 -15.57 30.53 -43.93
N PRO A 60 -15.42 31.75 -43.31
CA PRO A 60 -14.22 32.36 -42.70
C PRO A 60 -14.36 33.26 -41.43
N ARG A 61 -13.17 33.61 -40.90
CA ARG A 61 -12.68 34.71 -40.02
C ARG A 61 -13.67 35.70 -39.38
N GLY A 62 -13.50 35.90 -38.07
CA GLY A 62 -13.69 37.20 -37.40
C GLY A 62 -14.12 37.13 -35.93
N GLY A 63 -13.33 37.70 -35.01
CA GLY A 63 -13.86 38.32 -33.79
C GLY A 63 -13.44 37.75 -32.43
N SER A 64 -12.72 38.60 -31.67
CA SER A 64 -12.84 38.82 -30.23
C SER A 64 -12.49 37.67 -29.27
N ALA A 65 -11.27 37.75 -28.72
CA ALA A 65 -10.85 37.06 -27.50
C ALA A 65 -11.71 37.49 -26.30
N ARG A 66 -12.58 36.58 -25.83
CA ARG A 66 -13.06 36.55 -24.44
C ARG A 66 -12.53 35.28 -23.80
N SER A 67 -11.81 35.46 -22.70
CA SER A 67 -11.38 34.41 -21.78
C SER A 67 -12.60 33.62 -21.31
N ARG A 68 -12.78 32.42 -21.87
CA ARG A 68 -13.68 31.41 -21.31
C ARG A 68 -12.97 30.78 -20.12
N GLU A 69 -13.46 31.06 -18.93
CA GLU A 69 -13.19 30.24 -17.75
C GLU A 69 -13.49 28.77 -18.11
N ALA A 70 -12.49 27.92 -17.95
CA ALA A 70 -12.60 26.50 -18.15
C ALA A 70 -13.63 25.96 -17.14
N ARG A 71 -14.78 25.50 -17.64
CA ARG A 71 -15.71 24.74 -16.81
C ARG A 71 -14.98 23.48 -16.32
N PRO A 72 -15.08 23.13 -15.03
CA PRO A 72 -14.54 21.86 -14.56
C PRO A 72 -15.19 20.72 -15.35
N HIS A 73 -14.37 19.86 -15.94
CA HIS A 73 -14.84 18.67 -16.65
C HIS A 73 -15.71 17.85 -15.71
N ALA A 74 -16.99 17.71 -16.04
CA ALA A 74 -17.88 16.81 -15.33
C ALA A 74 -17.32 15.38 -15.44
N ALA A 75 -17.13 14.70 -14.31
CA ALA A 75 -16.71 13.32 -14.28
C ALA A 75 -17.70 12.46 -15.08
N VAL A 76 -17.22 11.79 -16.12
CA VAL A 76 -18.02 10.86 -16.92
C VAL A 76 -18.30 9.64 -16.04
N PRO A 77 -19.57 9.30 -15.74
CA PRO A 77 -19.88 8.16 -14.89
C PRO A 77 -19.42 6.85 -15.55
N LEU A 78 -18.86 5.96 -14.73
CA LEU A 78 -18.38 4.64 -15.13
C LEU A 78 -19.47 3.79 -15.82
N PRO A 79 -19.10 2.90 -16.76
CA PRO A 79 -19.93 1.75 -17.07
C PRO A 79 -20.14 0.94 -15.79
N ARG A 80 -21.41 0.71 -15.42
CA ARG A 80 -21.80 0.11 -14.12
C ARG A 80 -21.27 -1.31 -13.83
N HIS A 81 -20.50 -1.92 -14.74
CA HIS A 81 -20.11 -3.33 -14.69
C HIS A 81 -18.70 -3.64 -15.21
N LEU A 82 -17.70 -2.76 -14.99
CA LEU A 82 -16.32 -3.25 -15.06
C LEU A 82 -16.07 -4.09 -13.82
N SER A 83 -16.28 -5.40 -13.95
CA SER A 83 -15.71 -6.38 -13.02
C SER A 83 -14.22 -6.05 -12.86
N THR A 84 -13.72 -6.03 -11.62
CA THR A 84 -12.30 -5.84 -11.26
C THR A 84 -11.35 -6.85 -11.91
N ALA A 85 -11.87 -7.76 -12.73
CA ALA A 85 -11.12 -8.48 -13.75
C ALA A 85 -10.40 -7.53 -14.73
N MET A 86 -9.19 -7.15 -14.31
CA MET A 86 -8.05 -6.68 -15.09
C MET A 86 -8.17 -5.31 -15.75
N LEU A 87 -8.23 -4.26 -14.93
CA LEU A 87 -7.55 -3.02 -15.34
C LEU A 87 -6.04 -3.29 -15.30
N ASP A 88 -5.35 -3.07 -16.41
CA ASP A 88 -3.88 -3.02 -16.40
C ASP A 88 -3.49 -1.91 -15.41
N THR A 89 -2.61 -2.21 -14.45
CA THR A 89 -2.19 -1.22 -13.45
C THR A 89 -0.74 -0.84 -13.69
N ILE A 90 -0.50 0.46 -13.77
CA ILE A 90 0.83 1.04 -13.89
C ILE A 90 1.13 1.80 -12.60
N ALA A 91 2.05 1.29 -11.81
CA ALA A 91 2.59 2.01 -10.67
C ALA A 91 3.85 2.77 -11.07
N ILE A 92 3.90 4.05 -10.72
CA ILE A 92 5.05 4.93 -10.97
C ILE A 92 5.51 5.46 -9.62
N ASP A 93 6.76 5.26 -9.29
CA ASP A 93 7.39 5.85 -8.12
C ASP A 93 8.37 6.94 -8.54
N ILE A 94 7.99 8.18 -8.29
CA ILE A 94 8.81 9.35 -8.60
C ILE A 94 9.68 9.65 -7.38
N GLY A 95 10.82 8.95 -7.34
CA GLY A 95 11.89 9.21 -6.39
C GLY A 95 12.77 10.38 -6.81
N SER A 96 13.68 10.78 -5.94
CA SER A 96 14.55 11.96 -6.12
C SER A 96 15.49 11.89 -7.34
N ARG A 97 15.94 10.68 -7.72
CA ARG A 97 16.91 10.45 -8.81
C ARG A 97 16.40 9.54 -9.92
N TYR A 98 15.42 8.70 -9.61
CA TYR A 98 14.92 7.68 -10.50
C TYR A 98 13.41 7.76 -10.56
N VAL A 99 12.86 7.36 -11.72
CA VAL A 99 11.45 7.01 -11.85
C VAL A 99 11.39 5.49 -11.89
N GLY A 100 10.88 4.90 -10.81
CA GLY A 100 10.55 3.48 -10.78
C GLY A 100 9.24 3.27 -11.50
N LEU A 101 9.19 2.31 -12.42
CA LEU A 101 7.98 1.95 -13.14
C LEU A 101 7.68 0.49 -12.86
N CYS A 102 6.43 0.17 -12.56
CA CYS A 102 5.97 -1.19 -12.45
C CYS A 102 4.64 -1.34 -13.17
N ARG A 103 4.54 -2.31 -14.07
CA ARG A 103 3.32 -2.65 -14.78
C ARG A 103 2.88 -4.05 -14.39
N TRP A 104 1.59 -4.19 -14.16
CA TRP A 104 0.89 -5.47 -14.07
C TRP A 104 -0.21 -5.55 -15.12
N ASP A 105 -0.16 -6.54 -16.00
CA ASP A 105 -1.15 -6.78 -17.07
C ASP A 105 -2.14 -7.93 -16.77
N GLY A 106 -2.07 -8.48 -15.55
CA GLY A 106 -2.82 -9.67 -15.14
C GLY A 106 -2.04 -10.98 -15.20
N ALA A 107 -0.86 -10.99 -15.82
CA ALA A 107 0.00 -12.18 -15.96
C ALA A 107 1.47 -11.89 -15.66
N THR A 108 1.99 -10.73 -16.08
CA THR A 108 3.41 -10.39 -16.03
C THR A 108 3.63 -9.10 -15.25
N LEU A 109 4.58 -9.14 -14.32
CA LEU A 109 5.11 -7.94 -13.68
C LEU A 109 6.32 -7.45 -14.46
N ILE A 110 6.25 -6.24 -15.01
CA ILE A 110 7.39 -5.57 -15.64
C ILE A 110 7.81 -4.43 -14.73
N ALA A 111 8.97 -4.56 -14.10
CA ALA A 111 9.58 -3.50 -13.31
C ALA A 111 10.75 -2.90 -14.09
N ASP A 112 10.72 -1.60 -14.29
CA ASP A 112 11.74 -0.83 -15.00
C ASP A 112 12.17 0.37 -14.14
N LYS A 113 13.35 0.90 -14.40
CA LYS A 113 13.91 2.02 -13.65
C LYS A 113 14.64 2.94 -14.60
N VAL A 114 14.14 4.17 -14.73
CA VAL A 114 14.75 5.18 -15.59
C VAL A 114 15.48 6.22 -14.74
N GLU A 115 16.76 6.43 -15.06
CA GLU A 115 17.57 7.46 -14.41
C GLU A 115 17.27 8.84 -14.99
N ARG A 116 17.21 9.86 -14.12
CA ARG A 116 17.06 11.25 -14.56
C ARG A 116 18.38 11.72 -15.20
N PRO A 117 18.35 12.33 -16.41
CA PRO A 117 19.56 12.72 -17.16
C PRO A 117 20.58 13.54 -16.37
N ASP A 118 20.13 14.40 -15.46
CA ASP A 118 21.00 15.34 -14.74
C ASP A 118 21.41 14.89 -13.33
N ALA A 119 20.96 13.72 -12.87
CA ALA A 119 21.26 13.27 -11.51
C ALA A 119 22.72 12.84 -11.27
N GLY A 120 23.53 12.76 -12.34
CA GLY A 120 24.98 12.48 -12.27
C GLY A 120 25.86 13.71 -12.09
N ARG A 121 25.34 14.94 -12.31
CA ARG A 121 26.12 16.16 -12.12
C ARG A 121 26.00 16.54 -10.64
N GLY A 122 27.08 16.39 -9.88
CA GLY A 122 27.14 16.57 -8.42
C GLY A 122 26.83 17.98 -7.87
N THR A 123 25.97 18.75 -8.53
CA THR A 123 25.41 19.97 -7.97
C THR A 123 24.40 19.60 -6.90
N ALA A 124 24.63 20.03 -5.66
CA ALA A 124 23.80 19.74 -4.50
C ALA A 124 22.35 20.27 -4.60
N SER A 125 22.02 21.03 -5.64
CA SER A 125 20.66 21.41 -5.98
C SER A 125 19.91 20.19 -6.48
N ALA A 126 18.91 19.73 -5.72
CA ALA A 126 17.99 18.70 -6.17
C ALA A 126 17.39 19.11 -7.53
N PRO A 127 17.35 18.20 -8.53
CA PRO A 127 16.71 18.49 -9.80
C PRO A 127 15.27 18.94 -9.55
N GLY A 128 14.85 20.02 -10.21
CA GLY A 128 13.51 20.58 -10.03
C GLY A 128 12.43 19.55 -10.38
N GLY A 129 11.24 19.69 -9.78
CA GLY A 129 10.10 18.80 -10.06
C GLY A 129 9.73 18.67 -11.54
N GLY A 130 10.05 19.69 -12.36
CA GLY A 130 9.82 19.69 -13.82
C GLY A 130 10.56 18.57 -14.56
N ASP A 131 11.80 18.26 -14.18
CA ASP A 131 12.62 17.27 -14.88
C ASP A 131 12.01 15.86 -14.83
N ALA A 132 11.33 15.55 -13.71
CA ALA A 132 10.65 14.28 -13.52
C ALA A 132 9.45 14.13 -14.46
N LEU A 133 8.64 15.19 -14.58
CA LEU A 133 7.45 15.21 -15.43
C LEU A 133 7.81 15.20 -16.91
N ASP A 134 8.88 15.91 -17.28
CA ASP A 134 9.39 15.88 -18.65
C ASP A 134 9.99 14.51 -19.00
N LEU A 135 10.67 13.86 -18.06
CA LEU A 135 11.12 12.47 -18.25
C LEU A 135 9.93 11.54 -18.50
N ILE A 136 8.89 11.61 -17.64
CA ILE A 136 7.66 10.83 -17.83
C ILE A 136 7.05 11.12 -19.20
N ARG A 137 6.95 12.39 -19.61
CA ARG A 137 6.38 12.77 -20.90
C ARG A 137 7.16 12.17 -22.08
N ARG A 138 8.49 12.20 -22.03
CA ARG A 138 9.36 11.63 -23.08
C ARG A 138 9.23 10.11 -23.17
N GLU A 139 9.25 9.44 -22.02
CA GLU A 139 9.24 7.98 -21.95
C GLU A 139 7.82 7.39 -22.09
N TRP A 140 6.77 8.19 -21.87
CA TRP A 140 5.38 7.72 -21.87
C TRP A 140 5.01 7.01 -23.15
N SER A 141 5.41 7.50 -24.32
CA SER A 141 5.08 6.85 -25.59
C SER A 141 5.64 5.44 -25.69
N ALA A 142 6.88 5.23 -25.23
CA ALA A 142 7.51 3.91 -25.21
C ALA A 142 6.82 2.98 -24.20
N TRP A 143 6.40 3.51 -23.05
CA TRP A 143 5.67 2.75 -22.04
C TRP A 143 4.25 2.41 -22.46
N HIS A 144 3.52 3.38 -23.02
CA HIS A 144 2.17 3.23 -23.53
C HIS A 144 2.13 2.22 -24.69
N ALA A 145 3.14 2.23 -25.57
CA ALA A 145 3.26 1.25 -26.65
C ALA A 145 3.40 -0.20 -26.15
N ARG A 146 3.86 -0.40 -24.91
CA ARG A 146 3.90 -1.74 -24.29
C ARG A 146 2.52 -2.17 -23.78
N LEU A 147 1.59 -1.26 -23.52
CA LEU A 147 0.26 -1.57 -22.99
C LEU A 147 -0.58 -2.35 -23.99
N SER A 148 -1.42 -3.26 -23.49
CA SER A 148 -2.32 -4.03 -24.33
C SER A 148 -3.33 -3.09 -25.02
N PRO A 149 -3.34 -3.01 -26.37
CA PRO A 149 -4.22 -2.10 -27.08
C PRO A 149 -5.68 -2.32 -26.70
N GLY A 150 -6.41 -1.23 -26.43
CA GLY A 150 -7.84 -1.29 -26.13
C GLY A 150 -8.23 -1.69 -24.71
N ARG A 151 -7.26 -1.98 -23.82
CA ARG A 151 -7.56 -2.20 -22.38
C ARG A 151 -7.61 -0.87 -21.64
N ALA A 152 -8.55 -0.77 -20.70
CA ALA A 152 -8.53 0.30 -19.71
C ALA A 152 -7.42 0.02 -18.70
N TYR A 153 -6.69 1.07 -18.31
CA TYR A 153 -5.62 0.98 -17.32
C TYR A 153 -5.74 2.09 -16.28
N GLN A 154 -5.22 1.81 -15.09
CA GLN A 154 -5.09 2.77 -13.99
C GLN A 154 -3.61 3.10 -13.80
N VAL A 155 -3.29 4.39 -13.62
CA VAL A 155 -1.96 4.83 -13.23
C VAL A 155 -1.99 5.23 -11.76
N VAL A 156 -1.12 4.63 -10.94
CA VAL A 156 -0.93 4.95 -9.53
C VAL A 156 0.46 5.54 -9.36
N ILE A 157 0.56 6.74 -8.80
CA ILE A 157 1.81 7.50 -8.77
C ILE A 157 2.16 7.83 -7.33
N ARG A 158 3.33 7.37 -6.87
CA ARG A 158 3.96 7.81 -5.63
C ARG A 158 4.83 9.01 -5.94
N ILE A 159 4.66 10.07 -5.17
CA ILE A 159 5.49 11.28 -5.25
C ILE A 159 6.10 11.51 -3.88
N GLU A 160 7.42 11.38 -3.78
CA GLU A 160 8.16 11.67 -2.55
C GLU A 160 8.61 13.14 -2.46
N SER A 161 8.73 13.82 -3.60
CA SER A 161 9.16 15.22 -3.66
C SER A 161 7.99 16.16 -3.35
N GLU A 162 8.21 17.06 -2.38
CA GLU A 162 7.26 18.12 -2.04
C GLU A 162 7.13 19.17 -3.16
N ASP A 163 8.11 19.24 -4.06
CA ASP A 163 8.17 20.20 -5.17
C ASP A 163 7.23 19.82 -6.32
N ILE A 164 6.76 18.57 -6.37
CA ILE A 164 5.84 18.10 -7.41
C ILE A 164 4.42 18.18 -6.88
N GLN A 165 3.68 19.16 -7.37
CA GLN A 165 2.26 19.32 -7.07
C GLN A 165 1.44 18.21 -7.73
N GLY A 166 0.56 17.56 -6.96
CA GLY A 166 -0.29 16.48 -7.46
C GLY A 166 -1.21 16.91 -8.61
N ALA A 167 -1.59 18.20 -8.66
CA ALA A 167 -2.37 18.77 -9.77
C ALA A 167 -1.60 18.70 -11.10
N SER A 168 -0.33 19.11 -11.11
CA SER A 168 0.53 19.07 -12.29
C SER A 168 0.71 17.65 -12.85
N VAL A 169 0.73 16.65 -11.97
CA VAL A 169 0.78 15.24 -12.38
C VAL A 169 -0.53 14.82 -13.04
N ARG A 170 -1.68 15.16 -12.46
CA ARG A 170 -2.99 14.84 -13.05
C ARG A 170 -3.15 15.51 -14.42
N ASP A 171 -2.74 16.77 -14.56
CA ASP A 171 -2.81 17.50 -15.81
C ASP A 171 -1.91 16.88 -16.88
N LEU A 172 -0.68 16.47 -16.50
CA LEU A 172 0.21 15.74 -17.40
C LEU A 172 -0.47 14.48 -17.91
N PHE A 173 -0.94 13.61 -17.03
CA PHE A 173 -1.51 12.33 -17.45
C PHE A 173 -2.84 12.49 -18.21
N ALA A 174 -3.65 13.50 -17.88
CA ALA A 174 -4.81 13.87 -18.68
C ALA A 174 -4.40 14.28 -20.11
N SER A 175 -3.33 15.06 -20.26
CA SER A 175 -2.77 15.42 -21.58
C SER A 175 -2.23 14.22 -22.37
N LEU A 176 -1.85 13.15 -21.67
CA LEU A 176 -1.40 11.88 -22.26
C LEU A 176 -2.55 10.91 -22.55
N GLY A 177 -3.81 11.35 -22.39
CA GLY A 177 -5.01 10.56 -22.64
C GLY A 177 -5.33 9.53 -21.55
N VAL A 178 -4.64 9.59 -20.41
CA VAL A 178 -4.91 8.70 -19.28
C VAL A 178 -6.18 9.14 -18.57
N ARG A 179 -7.15 8.24 -18.53
CA ARG A 179 -8.47 8.50 -17.93
C ARG A 179 -8.46 8.41 -16.41
N TRP A 180 -7.60 7.56 -15.84
CA TRP A 180 -7.60 7.22 -14.42
C TRP A 180 -6.20 7.37 -13.84
N VAL A 181 -6.02 8.39 -13.01
CA VAL A 181 -4.75 8.71 -12.37
C VAL A 181 -4.98 8.88 -10.88
N ARG A 182 -4.37 8.01 -10.09
CA ARG A 182 -4.30 8.16 -8.64
C ARG A 182 -2.92 8.67 -8.27
N VAL A 183 -2.89 9.82 -7.62
CA VAL A 183 -1.66 10.40 -7.08
C VAL A 183 -1.64 10.18 -5.57
N VAL A 184 -0.61 9.52 -5.08
CA VAL A 184 -0.35 9.22 -3.68
C VAL A 184 0.85 10.08 -3.24
N THR A 185 0.63 10.94 -2.25
CA THR A 185 1.64 11.87 -1.74
C THR A 185 1.75 11.79 -0.22
N GLY A 186 2.78 12.44 0.34
CA GLY A 186 2.92 12.64 1.79
C GLY A 186 3.01 11.33 2.59
N PRO A 187 2.39 11.25 3.78
CA PRO A 187 2.45 10.05 4.61
C PRO A 187 1.89 8.78 3.95
N ALA A 188 0.90 8.92 3.05
CA ALA A 188 0.34 7.77 2.33
C ALA A 188 1.35 7.17 1.32
N ALA A 189 2.15 8.02 0.67
CA ALA A 189 3.22 7.58 -0.23
C ALA A 189 4.24 6.69 0.50
N ARG A 190 4.55 7.03 1.76
CA ARG A 190 5.47 6.24 2.60
C ARG A 190 4.94 4.85 2.97
N ARG A 191 3.63 4.59 2.82
CA ARG A 191 3.03 3.28 3.12
C ARG A 191 3.17 2.26 1.99
N ALA A 192 3.59 2.67 0.80
CA ALA A 192 3.82 1.75 -0.31
C ALA A 192 4.91 0.73 0.03
N VAL A 193 6.04 1.18 0.57
CA VAL A 193 7.18 0.33 0.92
C VAL A 193 6.87 -0.69 2.01
N PRO A 194 6.23 -0.32 3.13
CA PRO A 194 5.72 -1.28 4.12
C PRO A 194 4.92 -2.44 3.52
N ALA A 195 4.17 -2.23 2.43
CA ALA A 195 3.43 -3.32 1.78
C ALA A 195 4.37 -4.39 1.18
N LEU A 196 5.45 -3.98 0.51
CA LEU A 196 6.47 -4.92 0.02
C LEU A 196 7.26 -5.56 1.15
N VAL A 197 7.62 -4.77 2.17
CA VAL A 197 8.33 -5.27 3.36
C VAL A 197 7.50 -6.35 4.05
N ARG A 198 6.20 -6.11 4.23
CA ARG A 198 5.26 -7.08 4.81
C ARG A 198 5.19 -8.35 3.97
N TRP A 199 5.06 -8.21 2.65
CA TRP A 199 5.04 -9.34 1.74
C TRP A 199 6.33 -10.19 1.86
N ALA A 200 7.49 -9.55 1.96
CA ALA A 200 8.79 -10.22 2.10
C ALA A 200 8.89 -11.01 3.41
N ILE A 201 8.45 -10.40 4.52
CA ILE A 201 8.41 -11.02 5.85
C ILE A 201 7.48 -12.24 5.86
N GLU A 202 6.27 -12.09 5.32
CA GLU A 202 5.28 -13.16 5.30
C GLU A 202 5.80 -14.37 4.51
N ARG A 203 6.56 -14.15 3.43
CA ARG A 203 7.25 -15.22 2.69
C ARG A 203 8.38 -15.88 3.46
N GLU A 204 9.24 -15.10 4.11
CA GLU A 204 10.35 -15.64 4.90
C GLU A 204 9.81 -16.58 5.99
N ARG A 205 8.75 -16.17 6.69
CA ARG A 205 8.07 -16.98 7.72
C ARG A 205 7.49 -18.28 7.17
N HIS A 206 6.80 -18.20 6.03
CA HIS A 206 6.15 -19.37 5.43
C HIS A 206 7.18 -20.43 4.99
N ARG A 207 8.41 -20.03 4.66
CA ARG A 207 9.49 -20.97 4.35
C ARG A 207 10.01 -21.67 5.61
N ASP A 208 10.23 -20.92 6.68
CA ASP A 208 10.72 -21.46 7.94
C ASP A 208 9.71 -22.47 8.54
N SER A 209 8.41 -22.25 8.37
CA SER A 209 7.37 -23.17 8.87
C SER A 209 7.20 -24.45 8.04
N LEU A 210 7.53 -24.43 6.74
CA LEU A 210 7.32 -25.58 5.84
C LEU A 210 8.57 -26.42 5.57
N GLY A 211 9.71 -26.12 6.19
CA GLY A 211 10.92 -26.95 6.05
C GLY A 211 11.55 -26.95 4.65
N GLY A 212 11.23 -25.97 3.78
CA GLY A 212 12.04 -25.68 2.60
C GLY A 212 11.34 -25.61 1.23
N GLU A 213 10.16 -26.22 1.03
CA GLU A 213 9.55 -26.39 -0.31
C GLU A 213 8.06 -26.01 -0.43
N GLY A 214 7.59 -25.02 0.33
CA GLY A 214 6.25 -24.48 0.14
C GLY A 214 6.11 -23.68 -1.16
N SER A 215 5.14 -23.99 -2.02
CA SER A 215 4.87 -23.22 -3.23
C SER A 215 4.15 -21.89 -2.95
N VAL A 216 4.32 -20.91 -3.86
CA VAL A 216 3.63 -19.59 -3.82
C VAL A 216 2.10 -19.73 -3.76
N ALA A 217 1.54 -20.78 -4.36
CA ALA A 217 0.10 -21.06 -4.33
C ALA A 217 -0.38 -21.44 -2.92
N SER A 218 0.43 -22.21 -2.17
CA SER A 218 0.14 -22.56 -0.76
C SER A 218 0.09 -21.31 0.12
N TYR A 219 1.04 -20.38 -0.11
CA TYR A 219 1.09 -19.12 0.62
C TYR A 219 -0.17 -18.26 0.42
N ASN A 220 -0.58 -18.04 -0.84
CA ASN A 220 -1.77 -17.23 -1.13
C ASN A 220 -3.04 -17.86 -0.55
N ALA A 221 -3.17 -19.18 -0.62
CA ALA A 221 -4.29 -19.91 -0.02
C ALA A 221 -4.31 -19.80 1.52
N ALA A 222 -3.14 -19.92 2.17
CA ALA A 222 -3.00 -19.77 3.61
C ALA A 222 -3.34 -18.35 4.06
N ARG A 223 -2.87 -17.32 3.35
CA ARG A 223 -3.16 -15.91 3.63
C ARG A 223 -4.67 -15.61 3.51
N ASP A 224 -5.31 -16.10 2.46
CA ASP A 224 -6.73 -15.87 2.23
C ASP A 224 -7.62 -16.59 3.26
N GLY A 225 -7.14 -17.71 3.83
CA GLY A 225 -7.77 -18.44 4.94
C GLY A 225 -7.46 -17.86 6.34
N ALA A 226 -6.26 -17.35 6.56
CA ALA A 226 -5.81 -16.75 7.82
C ALA A 226 -6.52 -15.44 8.16
N ALA A 227 -7.14 -14.77 7.18
CA ALA A 227 -8.00 -13.61 7.43
C ALA A 227 -9.17 -13.89 8.42
N GLY A 228 -9.46 -15.16 8.74
CA GLY A 228 -10.42 -15.55 9.78
C GLY A 228 -9.82 -16.26 11.01
N GLY A 229 -8.52 -16.56 11.04
CA GLY A 229 -7.86 -17.24 12.16
C GLY A 229 -7.04 -16.26 12.98
N GLY A 230 -7.32 -16.13 14.28
CA GLY A 230 -6.55 -15.25 15.16
C GLY A 230 -5.10 -15.71 15.25
N ALA A 231 -4.16 -14.86 14.80
CA ALA A 231 -2.74 -15.06 15.05
C ALA A 231 -2.48 -15.13 16.56
N SER A 232 -1.49 -15.91 16.97
CA SER A 232 -1.11 -16.01 18.39
C SER A 232 -0.66 -14.64 18.94
N SER A 233 -0.83 -14.41 20.25
CA SER A 233 -0.42 -13.14 20.88
C SER A 233 1.07 -12.84 20.72
N GLU A 234 1.92 -13.86 20.60
CA GLU A 234 3.35 -13.72 20.30
C GLU A 234 3.61 -13.35 18.83
N GLU A 235 2.88 -13.93 17.87
CA GLU A 235 3.02 -13.57 16.45
C GLU A 235 2.63 -12.12 16.17
N MET A 236 1.64 -11.59 16.91
CA MET A 236 1.26 -10.19 16.82
C MET A 236 2.31 -9.22 17.38
N ALA A 237 3.20 -9.69 18.26
CA ALA A 237 4.23 -8.87 18.89
C ALA A 237 5.52 -8.74 18.04
N ALA A 238 5.69 -9.60 17.03
CA ALA A 238 6.89 -9.60 16.20
C ALA A 238 7.02 -8.29 15.41
N THR A 239 8.06 -7.54 15.72
CA THR A 239 8.43 -6.27 15.09
C THR A 239 9.57 -6.51 14.12
N HIS A 240 9.48 -5.96 12.91
CA HIS A 240 10.50 -6.08 11.88
C HIS A 240 11.11 -4.70 11.62
N ALA A 241 12.43 -4.67 11.47
CA ALA A 241 13.10 -3.47 11.02
C ALA A 241 13.09 -3.44 9.48
N PHE A 242 12.98 -2.25 8.90
CA PHE A 242 13.21 -2.06 7.47
C PHE A 242 14.05 -0.82 7.21
N ILE A 243 14.69 -0.80 6.04
CA ILE A 243 15.36 0.37 5.49
C ILE A 243 15.09 0.49 3.99
N GLU A 244 14.54 1.63 3.58
CA GLU A 244 14.50 2.12 2.20
C GLU A 244 15.61 3.15 2.02
N ALA A 245 16.53 2.95 1.08
CA ALA A 245 17.48 4.00 0.72
C ALA A 245 17.48 4.26 -0.78
N GLY A 246 17.21 5.51 -1.14
CA GLY A 246 17.29 6.02 -2.50
C GLY A 246 18.67 6.59 -2.81
N ALA A 247 18.73 7.57 -3.70
CA ALA A 247 20.00 8.20 -4.08
C ALA A 247 20.46 9.29 -3.11
N VAL A 248 19.51 10.05 -2.55
CA VAL A 248 19.80 11.21 -1.69
C VAL A 248 19.13 11.13 -0.33
N ARG A 249 18.16 10.24 -0.13
CA ARG A 249 17.44 10.08 1.15
C ARG A 249 17.35 8.61 1.53
N TRP A 250 17.13 8.40 2.81
CA TRP A 250 16.77 7.11 3.40
C TRP A 250 15.56 7.26 4.32
N HIS A 251 14.86 6.15 4.52
CA HIS A 251 13.76 5.97 5.44
C HIS A 251 13.94 4.60 6.10
N ALA A 252 13.90 4.54 7.42
CA ALA A 252 13.94 3.28 8.16
C ALA A 252 12.85 3.29 9.21
N GLY A 253 12.40 2.11 9.60
CA GLY A 253 11.36 2.01 10.62
C GLY A 253 11.22 0.63 11.21
N LEU A 254 10.38 0.58 12.23
CA LEU A 254 9.93 -0.62 12.90
C LEU A 254 8.48 -0.85 12.51
N MET A 255 8.19 -2.05 12.05
CA MET A 255 6.86 -2.43 11.57
C MET A 255 6.36 -3.65 12.34
N ASP A 256 5.16 -3.58 12.88
CA ASP A 256 4.55 -4.72 13.54
C ASP A 256 4.02 -5.75 12.53
N ALA A 257 3.54 -6.89 13.03
CA ALA A 257 2.96 -7.96 12.20
C ALA A 257 1.72 -7.54 11.40
N ARG A 258 1.07 -6.41 11.73
CA ARG A 258 -0.06 -5.86 10.98
C ARG A 258 0.38 -4.90 9.87
N GLY A 259 1.68 -4.64 9.75
CA GLY A 259 2.22 -3.67 8.81
C GLY A 259 2.14 -2.23 9.31
N GLN A 260 1.83 -2.00 10.59
CA GLN A 260 1.80 -0.66 11.16
C GLN A 260 3.21 -0.24 11.57
N ILE A 261 3.60 0.97 11.13
CA ILE A 261 4.87 1.58 11.51
C ILE A 261 4.76 2.04 12.97
N ARG A 262 5.58 1.48 13.85
CA ARG A 262 5.66 1.81 15.29
C ARG A 262 6.66 2.92 15.57
N ALA A 263 7.71 2.98 14.77
CA ALA A 263 8.70 4.04 14.79
C ALA A 263 9.27 4.20 13.39
N GLU A 264 9.61 5.43 13.01
CA GLU A 264 10.29 5.70 11.76
C GLU A 264 11.26 6.86 11.89
N ARG A 265 12.27 6.84 11.03
CA ARG A 265 13.21 7.94 10.85
C ARG A 265 13.57 8.04 9.37
N HIS A 266 13.82 9.25 8.93
CA HIS A 266 14.27 9.51 7.56
C HIS A 266 15.25 10.67 7.59
N GLY A 267 16.10 10.75 6.58
CA GLY A 267 17.12 11.79 6.49
C GLY A 267 17.81 11.79 5.13
N PRO A 268 18.69 12.76 4.88
CA PRO A 268 19.60 12.71 3.74
C PRO A 268 20.57 11.55 3.89
N LEU A 269 20.95 10.96 2.77
CA LEU A 269 21.79 9.76 2.73
C LEU A 269 23.22 9.99 3.22
N SER A 270 23.70 11.23 3.15
CA SER A 270 24.98 11.66 3.73
C SER A 270 25.05 11.46 5.24
N GLU A 271 23.91 11.49 5.96
CA GLU A 271 23.88 11.27 7.41
C GLU A 271 24.04 9.79 7.80
N LEU A 272 23.75 8.84 6.89
CA LEU A 272 23.77 7.42 7.23
C LEU A 272 25.18 6.88 7.48
N GLY A 273 26.21 7.49 6.86
CA GLY A 273 27.61 7.06 6.97
C GLY A 273 28.40 7.68 8.12
N ALA A 274 28.07 8.90 8.55
CA ALA A 274 28.79 9.60 9.62
C ALA A 274 28.16 9.43 11.02
N GLY A 275 26.97 8.81 11.09
CA GLY A 275 26.19 8.68 12.33
C GLY A 275 25.37 7.41 12.41
N SER A 276 25.84 6.31 11.80
CA SER A 276 25.14 5.01 11.78
C SER A 276 24.68 4.59 13.17
N ASP A 277 25.54 4.81 14.17
CA ASP A 277 25.32 4.37 15.54
C ASP A 277 24.26 5.24 16.24
N ALA A 278 24.22 6.54 15.97
CA ALA A 278 23.27 7.45 16.60
C ALA A 278 21.83 7.20 16.14
N TRP A 279 21.63 6.87 14.86
CA TRP A 279 20.30 6.53 14.38
C TRP A 279 19.94 5.07 14.67
N ALA A 280 20.89 4.13 14.58
CA ALA A 280 20.66 2.74 14.97
C ALA A 280 20.27 2.66 16.46
N LYS A 281 20.94 3.44 17.32
CA LYS A 281 20.56 3.62 18.71
C LYS A 281 19.16 4.20 18.84
N GLY A 282 18.81 5.26 18.11
CA GLY A 282 17.45 5.81 18.14
C GLY A 282 16.37 4.83 17.67
N LEU A 283 16.66 3.96 16.70
CA LEU A 283 15.74 2.91 16.25
C LEU A 283 15.65 1.78 17.29
N ALA A 284 16.78 1.40 17.90
CA ALA A 284 16.84 0.42 18.98
C ALA A 284 16.09 0.92 20.23
N ASP A 285 16.26 2.18 20.62
CA ASP A 285 15.52 2.82 21.71
C ASP A 285 14.00 2.77 21.42
N ALA A 286 13.61 2.95 20.16
CA ALA A 286 12.22 2.85 19.73
C ALA A 286 11.64 1.42 19.70
N THR A 287 12.49 0.37 19.70
CA THR A 287 12.04 -1.02 19.94
C THR A 287 11.65 -1.25 21.41
N GLY A 288 12.07 -0.36 22.32
CA GLY A 288 11.83 -0.44 23.75
C GLY A 288 12.65 -1.55 24.45
N PRO A 289 12.68 -1.57 25.80
CA PRO A 289 13.36 -2.60 26.59
C PRO A 289 12.64 -3.96 26.55
N SER A 290 11.43 -4.03 25.98
CA SER A 290 10.76 -5.30 25.71
C SER A 290 11.57 -6.04 24.66
N GLY A 291 12.29 -7.09 25.07
CA GLY A 291 13.13 -7.96 24.25
C GLY A 291 12.38 -8.74 23.14
N ALA A 292 11.46 -8.09 22.43
CA ALA A 292 10.89 -8.58 21.19
C ALA A 292 12.02 -8.64 20.16
N ALA A 293 12.52 -9.86 19.93
CA ALA A 293 13.58 -10.11 18.99
C ALA A 293 13.15 -9.61 17.60
N VAL A 294 13.79 -8.55 17.09
CA VAL A 294 13.68 -8.17 15.69
C VAL A 294 14.35 -9.27 14.87
N PRO A 295 13.60 -10.06 14.09
CA PRO A 295 14.14 -11.28 13.52
C PRO A 295 15.12 -10.99 12.38
N ALA A 296 14.87 -9.92 11.61
CA ALA A 296 15.68 -9.51 10.46
C ALA A 296 15.43 -8.03 10.12
N LEU A 297 16.39 -7.45 9.38
CA LEU A 297 16.25 -6.17 8.68
C LEU A 297 15.79 -6.42 7.24
N VAL A 298 14.70 -5.81 6.79
CA VAL A 298 14.30 -5.83 5.38
C VAL A 298 14.87 -4.61 4.66
N ALA A 299 15.68 -4.82 3.64
CA ALA A 299 16.36 -3.73 2.92
C ALA A 299 15.83 -3.56 1.50
N VAL A 300 15.38 -2.35 1.19
CA VAL A 300 14.71 -1.96 -0.06
C VAL A 300 15.21 -0.60 -0.56
N GLY A 301 14.75 -0.18 -1.73
CA GLY A 301 15.26 0.99 -2.44
C GLY A 301 16.54 0.69 -3.23
N GLY A 302 16.97 1.64 -4.05
CA GLY A 302 18.14 1.46 -4.92
C GLY A 302 19.45 1.21 -4.17
N ARG A 303 19.64 1.89 -3.02
CA ARG A 303 20.85 1.79 -2.19
C ARG A 303 20.65 1.04 -0.87
N GLY A 304 19.42 0.69 -0.51
CA GLY A 304 19.16 0.00 0.77
C GLY A 304 19.94 -1.30 0.90
N PRO A 305 19.89 -2.21 -0.10
CA PRO A 305 20.64 -3.47 -0.05
C PRO A 305 22.16 -3.31 0.05
N ALA A 306 22.73 -2.21 -0.48
CA ALA A 306 24.16 -1.92 -0.37
C ALA A 306 24.57 -1.49 1.05
N LEU A 307 23.63 -0.95 1.83
CA LEU A 307 23.86 -0.44 3.19
C LEU A 307 23.37 -1.43 4.26
N ALA A 308 22.62 -2.45 3.86
CA ALA A 308 21.84 -3.30 4.74
C ALA A 308 22.68 -4.04 5.80
N CYS A 309 23.81 -4.62 5.43
CA CYS A 309 24.66 -5.36 6.37
C CYS A 309 25.30 -4.44 7.42
N ALA A 310 25.73 -3.23 7.01
CA ALA A 310 26.27 -2.24 7.94
C ALA A 310 25.19 -1.73 8.91
N VAL A 311 23.99 -1.46 8.39
CA VAL A 311 22.82 -1.08 9.18
C VAL A 311 22.44 -2.19 10.17
N ALA A 312 22.33 -3.43 9.70
CA ALA A 312 21.99 -4.58 10.52
C ALA A 312 23.03 -4.79 11.62
N ALA A 313 24.33 -4.68 11.31
CA ALA A 313 25.39 -4.77 12.31
C ALA A 313 25.27 -3.69 13.39
N ALA A 314 24.99 -2.44 13.01
CA ALA A 314 24.79 -1.33 13.96
C ALA A 314 23.56 -1.54 14.87
N LEU A 315 22.54 -2.22 14.37
CA LEU A 315 21.34 -2.61 15.14
C LEU A 315 21.52 -3.92 15.93
N GLY A 316 22.70 -4.55 15.88
CA GLY A 316 22.92 -5.87 16.51
C GLY A 316 22.16 -7.02 15.85
N LEU A 317 21.65 -6.82 14.62
CA LEU A 317 20.92 -7.82 13.86
C LEU A 317 21.88 -8.73 13.08
N ARG A 318 21.54 -10.02 13.03
CA ARG A 318 22.32 -11.05 12.33
C ARG A 318 21.74 -11.45 10.98
N ARG A 319 20.56 -10.92 10.62
CA ARG A 319 19.83 -11.31 9.41
C ARG A 319 19.35 -10.08 8.67
N VAL A 320 19.55 -10.11 7.35
CA VAL A 320 19.01 -9.16 6.39
C VAL A 320 18.20 -9.94 5.36
N ALA A 321 17.03 -9.42 5.00
CA ALA A 321 16.25 -9.86 3.86
C ALA A 321 16.22 -8.75 2.81
N VAL A 322 16.56 -9.08 1.56
CA VAL A 322 16.45 -8.18 0.41
C VAL A 322 15.41 -8.78 -0.53
N PRO A 323 14.18 -8.23 -0.62
CA PRO A 323 13.17 -8.79 -1.49
C PRO A 323 13.53 -8.65 -2.97
N ASP A 324 12.90 -9.48 -3.79
CA ASP A 324 12.84 -9.25 -5.23
C ASP A 324 12.28 -7.85 -5.48
N TYR A 325 12.83 -7.19 -6.49
CA TYR A 325 12.45 -5.81 -6.86
C TYR A 325 12.74 -4.77 -5.77
N ALA A 326 13.71 -5.02 -4.89
CA ALA A 326 14.14 -4.06 -3.87
C ALA A 326 14.41 -2.66 -4.47
N GLY A 327 15.02 -2.56 -5.67
CA GLY A 327 15.34 -1.28 -6.29
C GLY A 327 14.13 -0.48 -6.81
N THR A 328 12.97 -1.12 -6.96
CA THR A 328 11.68 -0.54 -7.37
C THR A 328 10.59 -0.73 -6.32
N ALA A 329 11.00 -0.86 -5.05
CA ALA A 329 10.14 -1.21 -3.93
C ALA A 329 8.91 -0.32 -3.75
N GLY A 330 9.01 0.99 -4.00
CA GLY A 330 7.83 1.87 -3.91
C GLY A 330 6.80 1.61 -5.00
N ALA A 331 7.23 1.37 -6.25
CA ALA A 331 6.31 1.06 -7.34
C ALA A 331 5.65 -0.31 -7.15
N VAL A 332 6.42 -1.34 -6.78
CA VAL A 332 5.87 -2.67 -6.45
C VAL A 332 4.99 -2.58 -5.21
N GLY A 333 5.41 -1.82 -4.20
CA GLY A 333 4.66 -1.56 -2.99
C GLY A 333 3.29 -0.93 -3.24
N LEU A 334 3.19 -0.01 -4.19
CA LEU A 334 1.89 0.55 -4.63
C LEU A 334 0.95 -0.51 -5.21
N LEU A 335 1.48 -1.50 -5.95
CA LEU A 335 0.68 -2.60 -6.50
C LEU A 335 0.23 -3.60 -5.43
N LEU A 336 1.03 -3.77 -4.36
CA LEU A 336 0.75 -4.68 -3.26
C LEU A 336 -0.06 -4.04 -2.12
N ALA A 337 -0.08 -2.72 -2.05
CA ALA A 337 -0.79 -1.99 -1.01
C ALA A 337 -2.30 -2.14 -1.16
N ASP A 338 -2.96 -2.40 -0.04
CA ASP A 338 -4.41 -2.24 0.04
C ASP A 338 -4.73 -0.75 -0.02
N ILE A 339 -5.89 -0.41 -0.58
CA ILE A 339 -6.28 0.99 -0.69
C ILE A 339 -6.94 1.38 0.61
N GLY A 340 -6.23 2.20 1.39
CA GLY A 340 -6.75 2.76 2.62
C GLY A 340 -7.39 4.13 2.37
N MET A 341 -8.60 4.32 2.89
CA MET A 341 -9.29 5.59 2.98
C MET A 341 -9.64 5.83 4.43
N GLU A 342 -9.46 7.06 4.92
CA GLU A 342 -9.84 7.41 6.28
C GLU A 342 -10.70 8.67 6.24
N GLN A 343 -11.87 8.59 6.86
CA GLN A 343 -12.81 9.69 7.00
C GLN A 343 -12.96 9.98 8.49
N ARG A 344 -12.88 11.25 8.87
CA ARG A 344 -12.99 11.69 10.27
C ARG A 344 -13.99 12.83 10.37
N GLU A 345 -14.74 12.85 11.46
CA GLU A 345 -15.68 13.92 11.78
C GLU A 345 -15.53 14.29 13.27
N PRO A 346 -15.45 15.58 13.62
CA PRO A 346 -15.56 16.01 15.01
C PRO A 346 -16.88 15.53 15.61
N PHE A 347 -16.82 15.02 16.84
CA PHE A 347 -18.01 14.51 17.54
C PHE A 347 -18.47 15.45 18.67
N GLY A 348 -17.52 16.15 19.31
CA GLY A 348 -17.77 17.13 20.37
C GLY A 348 -17.03 16.78 21.67
N ASP A 349 -17.33 17.46 22.77
CA ASP A 349 -16.75 17.16 24.10
C ASP A 349 -17.79 16.53 25.02
N ALA A 350 -18.60 15.64 24.47
CA ALA A 350 -19.72 15.02 25.16
C ALA A 350 -19.36 13.63 25.70
N ALA A 351 -20.09 13.22 26.73
CA ALA A 351 -20.10 11.83 27.18
C ALA A 351 -20.48 10.89 26.01
N PRO A 352 -19.97 9.65 25.97
CA PRO A 352 -20.26 8.75 24.88
C PRO A 352 -21.76 8.46 24.81
N ASP A 353 -22.36 8.66 23.63
CA ASP A 353 -23.74 8.30 23.32
C ASP A 353 -23.72 7.40 22.08
N VAL A 354 -24.02 6.12 22.27
CA VAL A 354 -23.94 5.12 21.19
C VAL A 354 -24.94 5.41 20.07
N ARG A 355 -26.09 6.03 20.36
CA ARG A 355 -27.07 6.39 19.32
C ARG A 355 -26.51 7.50 18.43
N GLN A 356 -25.91 8.53 19.03
CA GLN A 356 -25.28 9.60 18.27
C GLN A 356 -24.06 9.10 17.49
N LEU A 357 -23.23 8.25 18.09
CA LEU A 357 -22.09 7.61 17.41
C LEU A 357 -22.56 6.82 16.19
N ARG A 358 -23.60 5.99 16.31
CA ARG A 358 -24.18 5.25 15.18
C ARG A 358 -24.65 6.19 14.06
N LYS A 359 -25.27 7.32 14.41
CA LYS A 359 -25.69 8.32 13.42
C LYS A 359 -24.49 8.97 12.71
N GLY A 360 -23.42 9.28 13.45
CA GLY A 360 -22.17 9.79 12.90
C GLY A 360 -21.50 8.79 11.96
N PHE A 361 -21.35 7.53 12.39
CA PHE A 361 -20.82 6.47 11.54
C PHE A 361 -21.67 6.22 10.30
N GLY A 362 -22.99 6.36 10.37
CA GLY A 362 -23.86 6.31 9.19
C GLY A 362 -23.47 7.35 8.14
N ARG A 363 -23.21 8.60 8.55
CA ARG A 363 -22.75 9.67 7.64
C ARG A 363 -21.38 9.38 7.04
N LEU A 364 -20.42 8.97 7.87
CA LEU A 364 -19.07 8.61 7.42
C LEU A 364 -19.11 7.42 6.44
N MET A 365 -19.99 6.44 6.68
CA MET A 365 -20.17 5.29 5.80
C MET A 365 -20.73 5.73 4.44
N ASP A 366 -21.75 6.58 4.41
CA ASP A 366 -22.30 7.10 3.16
C ASP A 366 -21.25 7.89 2.35
N GLN A 367 -20.41 8.67 3.04
CA GLN A 367 -19.29 9.40 2.42
C GLN A 367 -18.26 8.43 1.84
N ALA A 368 -17.84 7.43 2.62
CA ALA A 368 -16.85 6.46 2.18
C ALA A 368 -17.36 5.60 1.02
N CYS A 369 -18.62 5.13 1.08
CA CYS A 369 -19.25 4.41 -0.03
C CYS A 369 -19.21 5.21 -1.33
N ARG A 370 -19.61 6.50 -1.28
CA ARG A 370 -19.54 7.38 -2.45
C ARG A 370 -18.11 7.51 -2.98
N ALA A 371 -17.14 7.70 -2.09
CA ALA A 371 -15.75 7.89 -2.48
C ALA A 371 -15.15 6.60 -3.10
N VAL A 372 -15.43 5.42 -2.52
CA VAL A 372 -15.03 4.11 -3.06
C VAL A 372 -15.65 3.88 -4.45
N THR A 373 -16.95 4.17 -4.61
CA THR A 373 -17.64 4.02 -5.90
C THR A 373 -17.13 5.00 -6.95
N LEU A 374 -16.82 6.24 -6.57
CA LEU A 374 -16.27 7.25 -7.48
C LEU A 374 -14.87 6.85 -7.99
N GLU A 375 -14.09 6.20 -7.13
CA GLU A 375 -12.79 5.61 -7.46
C GLU A 375 -12.91 4.32 -8.29
N GLY A 376 -14.13 3.81 -8.49
CA GLY A 376 -14.42 2.67 -9.35
C GLY A 376 -14.30 1.29 -8.69
N TYR A 377 -14.29 1.22 -7.36
CA TYR A 377 -14.21 -0.04 -6.63
C TYR A 377 -15.60 -0.55 -6.21
N ASP A 378 -15.73 -1.87 -6.12
CA ASP A 378 -16.91 -2.52 -5.57
C ASP A 378 -16.90 -2.41 -4.04
N LEU A 379 -18.05 -2.09 -3.45
CA LEU A 379 -18.22 -2.06 -2.00
C LEU A 379 -18.06 -3.45 -1.38
N ASP A 380 -18.34 -4.53 -2.12
CA ASP A 380 -18.17 -5.90 -1.66
C ASP A 380 -16.69 -6.28 -1.42
N ASP A 381 -15.74 -5.54 -2.00
CA ASP A 381 -14.29 -5.71 -1.82
C ASP A 381 -13.73 -4.84 -0.67
N THR A 382 -14.61 -4.18 0.09
CA THR A 382 -14.22 -3.27 1.18
C THR A 382 -14.42 -3.86 2.57
N VAL A 383 -13.51 -3.52 3.46
CA VAL A 383 -13.60 -3.73 4.91
C VAL A 383 -13.61 -2.35 5.56
N CYS A 384 -14.62 -2.09 6.39
CA CYS A 384 -14.74 -0.84 7.12
C CYS A 384 -14.53 -1.07 8.61
N GLU A 385 -13.63 -0.30 9.21
CA GLU A 385 -13.37 -0.26 10.63
C GLU A 385 -13.85 1.09 11.19
N ARG A 386 -14.71 1.05 12.20
CA ARG A 386 -15.20 2.20 12.94
C ARG A 386 -14.34 2.38 14.18
N PHE A 387 -13.96 3.62 14.45
CA PHE A 387 -13.26 3.98 15.67
C PHE A 387 -13.74 5.32 16.23
N ALA A 388 -13.56 5.51 17.53
CA ALA A 388 -13.78 6.77 18.21
C ALA A 388 -12.47 7.19 18.86
N VAL A 389 -12.12 8.47 18.75
CA VAL A 389 -11.00 9.05 19.50
C VAL A 389 -11.57 9.65 20.77
N MET A 390 -11.18 9.07 21.89
CA MET A 390 -11.70 9.40 23.21
C MET A 390 -10.60 9.95 24.10
N SER A 391 -10.93 10.88 25.00
CA SER A 391 -9.98 11.38 25.99
C SER A 391 -10.66 11.58 27.33
N GLY A 392 -9.88 11.45 28.41
CA GLY A 392 -10.28 11.94 29.73
C GLY A 392 -9.97 13.44 29.87
N PRO A 393 -10.44 14.10 30.94
CA PRO A 393 -10.19 15.52 31.24
C PRO A 393 -8.72 15.98 31.14
N ALA A 394 -7.78 15.10 31.50
CA ALA A 394 -6.34 15.37 31.44
C ALA A 394 -5.55 14.26 30.70
N GLY A 395 -6.26 13.37 29.99
CA GLY A 395 -5.66 12.20 29.35
C GLY A 395 -5.29 12.44 27.89
N ALA A 396 -4.26 11.76 27.42
CA ALA A 396 -3.97 11.68 25.99
C ALA A 396 -5.16 11.03 25.24
N PRO A 397 -5.40 11.41 23.97
CA PRO A 397 -6.43 10.78 23.16
C PRO A 397 -6.09 9.31 22.89
N VAL A 398 -7.10 8.45 22.99
CA VAL A 398 -7.02 7.01 22.75
C VAL A 398 -7.99 6.65 21.64
N GLU A 399 -7.51 5.94 20.62
CA GLU A 399 -8.36 5.37 19.56
C GLU A 399 -9.04 4.09 20.07
N VAL A 400 -10.37 4.05 20.00
CA VAL A 400 -11.19 2.97 20.54
C VAL A 400 -12.02 2.34 19.43
N SER A 401 -11.84 1.03 19.22
CA SER A 401 -12.59 0.29 18.20
C SER A 401 -14.10 0.24 18.52
N CYS A 402 -14.90 0.52 17.49
CA CYS A 402 -16.35 0.63 17.52
C CYS A 402 -17.05 -0.43 16.64
N GLU A 403 -16.40 -1.54 16.32
CA GLU A 403 -16.99 -2.57 15.46
C GLU A 403 -18.21 -3.25 16.08
N VAL A 404 -18.16 -3.47 17.40
CA VAL A 404 -19.30 -3.97 18.17
C VAL A 404 -19.64 -2.94 19.22
N LEU A 405 -20.58 -2.05 18.91
CA LEU A 405 -21.14 -1.08 19.86
C LEU A 405 -22.53 -1.55 20.27
N ARG A 406 -22.67 -2.06 21.50
CA ARG A 406 -23.99 -2.40 22.06
C ARG A 406 -24.52 -1.28 22.94
N ASP A 407 -23.67 -0.79 23.82
CA ASP A 407 -23.96 0.21 24.86
C ASP A 407 -22.70 1.05 25.18
N GLU A 408 -22.90 2.14 25.90
CA GLU A 408 -21.89 3.11 26.31
C GLU A 408 -20.86 2.48 27.25
N ALA A 409 -21.28 1.56 28.13
CA ALA A 409 -20.41 0.91 29.10
C ALA A 409 -19.29 0.09 28.43
N GLN A 410 -19.60 -0.63 27.36
CA GLN A 410 -18.60 -1.36 26.57
C GLN A 410 -17.58 -0.43 25.91
N LEU A 411 -18.03 0.73 25.43
CA LEU A 411 -17.15 1.71 24.81
C LEU A 411 -16.19 2.32 25.84
N VAL A 412 -16.72 2.72 27.01
CA VAL A 412 -15.92 3.19 28.14
C VAL A 412 -14.93 2.12 28.61
N GLU A 413 -15.36 0.87 28.70
CA GLU A 413 -14.46 -0.23 29.09
C GLU A 413 -13.33 -0.45 28.08
N ARG A 414 -13.61 -0.35 26.77
CA ARG A 414 -12.55 -0.41 25.75
C ARG A 414 -11.59 0.78 25.83
N PHE A 415 -12.10 1.98 26.14
CA PHE A 415 -11.25 3.14 26.39
C PHE A 415 -10.27 2.89 27.54
N ARG A 416 -10.75 2.38 28.69
CA ARG A 416 -9.89 2.01 29.83
C ARG A 416 -8.83 0.98 29.45
N LYS A 417 -9.23 -0.09 28.76
CA LYS A 417 -8.30 -1.13 28.27
C LYS A 417 -7.26 -0.59 27.29
N GLY A 418 -7.59 0.47 26.56
CA GLY A 418 -6.67 1.19 25.68
C GLY A 418 -5.70 2.13 26.41
N GLY A 419 -5.70 2.15 27.75
CA GLY A 419 -4.86 3.05 28.56
C GLY A 419 -5.52 4.39 28.85
N GLY A 420 -6.81 4.54 28.57
CA GLY A 420 -7.58 5.72 28.93
C GLY A 420 -7.70 5.86 30.44
N ALA A 421 -7.32 7.01 30.99
CA ALA A 421 -7.43 7.28 32.41
C ALA A 421 -8.90 7.56 32.80
N ASP A 422 -9.41 6.84 33.80
CA ASP A 422 -10.64 7.20 34.48
C ASP A 422 -10.36 8.43 35.37
N ALA A 423 -11.01 9.55 35.07
CA ALA A 423 -10.96 10.73 35.93
C ALA A 423 -12.39 11.17 36.31
N ALA A 424 -12.48 12.00 37.35
CA ALA A 424 -13.71 12.69 37.70
C ALA A 424 -14.18 13.52 36.48
N GLY A 425 -15.30 13.12 35.88
CA GLY A 425 -15.82 13.67 34.63
C GLY A 425 -16.09 12.63 33.54
N GLY A 426 -15.52 11.43 33.65
CA GLY A 426 -15.67 10.36 32.66
C GLY A 426 -14.96 10.65 31.33
N PRO A 427 -14.85 9.66 30.44
CA PRO A 427 -14.30 9.88 29.11
C PRO A 427 -15.25 10.68 28.24
N VAL A 428 -14.71 11.46 27.30
CA VAL A 428 -15.48 12.13 26.26
C VAL A 428 -15.04 11.65 24.88
N VAL A 429 -15.96 11.66 23.91
CA VAL A 429 -15.64 11.32 22.52
C VAL A 429 -15.39 12.59 21.73
N ARG A 430 -14.13 12.84 21.35
CA ARG A 430 -13.70 14.06 20.64
C ARG A 430 -13.99 14.00 19.14
N GLU A 431 -13.66 12.86 18.56
CA GLU A 431 -13.72 12.60 17.13
C GLU A 431 -14.22 11.19 16.90
N ILE A 432 -14.93 11.00 15.80
CA ILE A 432 -15.22 9.68 15.26
C ILE A 432 -14.55 9.52 13.90
N GLY A 433 -14.14 8.30 13.61
CA GLY A 433 -13.49 7.99 12.35
C GLY A 433 -13.93 6.67 11.77
N LEU A 434 -13.83 6.60 10.45
CA LEU A 434 -14.06 5.41 9.65
C LEU A 434 -12.81 5.16 8.82
N ARG A 435 -12.20 4.00 9.00
CA ARG A 435 -11.10 3.51 8.18
C ARG A 435 -11.65 2.46 7.22
N VAL A 436 -11.61 2.75 5.93
CA VAL A 436 -12.04 1.84 4.87
C VAL A 436 -10.81 1.28 4.19
N THR A 437 -10.69 -0.04 4.18
CA THR A 437 -9.65 -0.78 3.47
C THR A 437 -10.30 -1.51 2.32
N ILE A 438 -9.94 -1.15 1.10
CA ILE A 438 -10.34 -1.87 -0.12
C ILE A 438 -9.26 -2.91 -0.38
N THR A 439 -9.63 -4.18 -0.31
CA THR A 439 -8.71 -5.27 -0.63
C THR A 439 -8.62 -5.39 -2.14
N THR A 440 -7.43 -5.22 -2.70
CA THR A 440 -7.20 -5.41 -4.13
C THR A 440 -6.69 -6.81 -4.40
N ASN A 441 -6.91 -7.30 -5.63
CA ASN A 441 -6.24 -8.50 -6.10
C ASN A 441 -4.76 -8.18 -6.26
N LYS A 442 -3.95 -8.61 -5.28
CA LYS A 442 -2.51 -8.40 -5.29
C LYS A 442 -1.90 -9.29 -6.38
N PRO A 443 -1.08 -8.73 -7.29
CA PRO A 443 -0.44 -9.54 -8.30
C PRO A 443 0.51 -10.55 -7.66
N PRO A 444 0.58 -11.80 -8.13
CA PRO A 444 1.71 -12.65 -7.80
C PRO A 444 2.98 -11.98 -8.32
N LEU A 445 3.96 -11.76 -7.44
CA LEU A 445 5.27 -11.32 -7.88
C LEU A 445 5.99 -12.51 -8.51
N PRO A 446 6.38 -12.43 -9.80
CA PRO A 446 7.16 -13.48 -10.41
C PRO A 446 8.53 -13.55 -9.73
N PRO A 447 9.10 -14.75 -9.58
CA PRO A 447 10.44 -14.89 -9.02
C PRO A 447 11.43 -14.19 -9.94
N ARG A 448 12.29 -13.36 -9.35
CA ARG A 448 13.36 -12.72 -10.12
C ARG A 448 14.56 -13.66 -10.22
N ARG A 449 15.21 -13.69 -11.39
CA ARG A 449 16.52 -14.32 -11.53
C ARG A 449 17.60 -13.38 -11.00
N TRP A 450 18.44 -13.88 -10.10
CA TRP A 450 19.59 -13.16 -9.57
C TRP A 450 20.85 -13.67 -10.26
N GLU A 451 21.45 -12.84 -11.10
CA GLU A 451 22.72 -13.18 -11.73
C GLU A 451 23.83 -13.31 -10.68
N GLY A 452 24.52 -14.45 -10.65
CA GLY A 452 25.65 -14.69 -9.74
C GLY A 452 25.29 -15.22 -8.36
N LEU A 453 24.02 -15.57 -8.11
CA LEU A 453 23.59 -16.23 -6.87
C LEU A 453 22.83 -17.52 -7.19
N ASP A 454 23.45 -18.66 -6.87
CA ASP A 454 22.85 -19.98 -7.01
C ASP A 454 21.94 -20.30 -5.79
N GLU A 455 20.89 -21.10 -5.99
CA GLU A 455 19.97 -21.51 -4.91
C GLU A 455 20.64 -22.42 -3.89
N ASP A 456 21.57 -23.25 -4.37
CA ASP A 456 22.22 -24.29 -3.59
C ASP A 456 23.56 -23.85 -2.98
N ARG A 457 24.14 -22.74 -3.48
CA ARG A 457 25.45 -22.28 -3.05
C ARG A 457 25.39 -20.90 -2.41
N PRO A 458 25.61 -20.78 -1.08
CA PRO A 458 25.72 -19.47 -0.45
C PRO A 458 26.93 -18.70 -1.00
N LEU A 459 26.77 -17.40 -1.15
CA LEU A 459 27.80 -16.45 -1.53
C LEU A 459 28.41 -15.84 -0.26
N ALA A 460 29.60 -16.31 0.11
CA ALA A 460 30.36 -15.76 1.23
C ALA A 460 30.94 -14.39 0.88
N GLY A 461 30.92 -13.47 1.84
CA GLY A 461 31.60 -12.19 1.71
C GLY A 461 33.13 -12.30 1.79
N PRO A 462 33.89 -11.34 1.25
CA PRO A 462 33.42 -10.11 0.63
C PRO A 462 32.92 -10.36 -0.80
N ALA A 463 31.70 -9.95 -1.11
CA ALA A 463 31.11 -10.09 -2.42
C ALA A 463 30.14 -8.96 -2.74
N GLU A 464 29.93 -8.70 -4.04
CA GLU A 464 28.96 -7.76 -4.55
C GLU A 464 28.02 -8.48 -5.52
N LEU A 465 26.71 -8.33 -5.30
CA LEU A 465 25.68 -8.86 -6.20
C LEU A 465 25.00 -7.68 -6.90
N ARG A 466 25.32 -7.48 -8.17
CA ARG A 466 24.77 -6.40 -8.99
C ARG A 466 23.47 -6.85 -9.62
N GLN A 467 22.43 -6.04 -9.49
CA GLN A 467 21.17 -6.20 -10.20
C GLN A 467 20.89 -4.93 -11.01
N PRO A 468 20.04 -5.01 -12.06
CA PRO A 468 19.67 -3.84 -12.85
C PRO A 468 19.14 -2.63 -12.05
N ASP A 469 18.52 -2.85 -10.88
CA ASP A 469 17.83 -1.82 -10.09
C ASP A 469 18.48 -1.55 -8.72
N THR A 470 19.36 -2.43 -8.24
CA THR A 470 20.03 -2.34 -6.94
C THR A 470 21.34 -3.13 -6.89
N THR A 471 22.13 -2.88 -5.86
CA THR A 471 23.38 -3.61 -5.57
C THR A 471 23.33 -4.12 -4.13
N ILE A 472 23.62 -5.40 -3.92
CA ILE A 472 23.81 -5.97 -2.58
C ILE A 472 25.30 -6.06 -2.28
N VAL A 473 25.69 -5.61 -1.09
CA VAL A 473 27.05 -5.77 -0.57
C VAL A 473 27.02 -6.82 0.54
N VAL A 474 27.83 -7.86 0.38
CA VAL A 474 28.01 -8.93 1.37
C VAL A 474 29.41 -8.78 1.96
N PRO A 475 29.58 -8.15 3.13
CA PRO A 475 30.89 -7.92 3.71
C PRO A 475 31.48 -9.19 4.36
N TYR A 476 32.73 -9.11 4.82
CA TYR A 476 33.38 -10.21 5.55
C TYR A 476 32.54 -10.69 6.74
N GLY A 477 32.47 -12.02 6.93
CA GLY A 477 31.68 -12.65 7.99
C GLY A 477 30.17 -12.63 7.73
N TRP A 478 29.75 -12.38 6.49
CA TRP A 478 28.36 -12.51 6.06
C TRP A 478 28.26 -13.46 4.87
N HIS A 479 27.11 -14.12 4.75
CA HIS A 479 26.79 -15.02 3.65
C HIS A 479 25.42 -14.68 3.07
N ALA A 480 25.35 -14.49 1.76
CA ALA A 480 24.09 -14.34 1.06
C ALA A 480 23.63 -15.68 0.49
N ARG A 481 22.32 -15.96 0.56
CA ARG A 481 21.70 -17.12 -0.09
C ARG A 481 20.40 -16.69 -0.76
N ARG A 482 20.12 -17.25 -1.94
CA ARG A 482 18.84 -17.06 -2.61
C ARG A 482 17.71 -17.66 -1.77
N ILE A 483 16.62 -16.92 -1.66
CA ILE A 483 15.36 -17.37 -1.06
C ILE A 483 14.20 -17.11 -2.02
N ASP A 484 13.07 -17.79 -1.81
CA ASP A 484 11.87 -17.48 -2.60
C ASP A 484 11.47 -16.02 -2.36
N GLY A 485 11.46 -15.24 -3.43
CA GLY A 485 11.13 -13.82 -3.38
C GLY A 485 12.23 -12.89 -2.85
N GLY A 486 13.49 -13.34 -2.71
CA GLY A 486 14.58 -12.42 -2.36
C GLY A 486 15.96 -13.05 -2.09
N VAL A 487 16.82 -12.30 -1.43
CA VAL A 487 18.13 -12.75 -0.93
C VAL A 487 18.11 -12.61 0.58
N ARG A 488 18.54 -13.66 1.28
CA ARG A 488 18.78 -13.62 2.72
C ARG A 488 20.28 -13.51 2.96
N ILE A 489 20.69 -12.55 3.79
CA ILE A 489 22.08 -12.38 4.21
C ILE A 489 22.17 -12.65 5.70
N VAL A 490 23.10 -13.50 6.10
CA VAL A 490 23.28 -13.92 7.50
C VAL A 490 24.71 -13.63 7.93
N ARG A 491 24.88 -13.07 9.12
CA ARG A 491 26.18 -12.86 9.76
C ARG A 491 26.62 -14.13 10.48
N ASP A 492 27.89 -14.47 10.34
CA ASP A 492 28.54 -15.52 11.14
C ASP A 492 28.46 -15.19 12.63
N GLY A 493 28.34 -16.23 13.46
CA GLY A 493 28.18 -16.15 14.91
C GLY A 493 29.44 -15.73 15.64
#